data_AF-A0A511J5T3-F1
#
_entry.id   AF-A0A511J5T3-F1
#
_cell.length_a   1.000
_cell.length_b   1.000
_cell.length_c   1.000
_cell.angle_alpha   90.00
_cell.angle_beta   90.00
_cell.angle_gamma   90.00
#
_symmetry.space_group_name_H-M   'P 1'
#
loop_
_entity.id
_entity.type
_entity.pdbx_description
1 polymer ?
#
loop_
_entity_poly.entity_id
_entity_poly.type
_entity_poly.pdbx_seq_one_letter_code
_entity_poly.pdbx_strand_id
1 'polypeptide(L)'
;MGYNTRAKTVSEKIISHTSSLNETCKKYNEVVTYFLQVIFQEFELDNDYSLNEAQGIVERLVNRTAKNPNPKYFDYNELFPKFPSYFRRAAINSAYGKWSSWRSNYLNWEKERSEAIDNKKKFTKKAPTPQFKHNDFPVFYKGNMFNQTSDGYAIKV
;
A
#
# COMPACT_ATOMS: atom_id res chain seq x y z
N MET A 1 14.10 11.66 37.44
CA MET A 1 12.96 12.47 36.95
C MET A 1 12.46 11.87 35.64
N GLY A 2 11.40 11.08 35.67
CA GLY A 2 10.84 10.47 34.45
C GLY A 2 9.84 11.40 33.78
N TYR A 3 10.10 11.81 32.54
CA TYR A 3 9.12 12.52 31.73
C TYR A 3 8.02 11.54 31.32
N ASN A 4 6.84 11.69 31.91
CA ASN A 4 5.63 10.97 31.53
C ASN A 4 5.03 11.64 30.30
N THR A 5 5.46 11.22 29.11
CA THR A 5 4.86 11.66 27.85
C THR A 5 3.51 10.97 27.68
N ARG A 6 2.48 11.47 28.37
CA ARG A 6 1.09 11.11 28.05
C ARG A 6 0.83 11.54 26.61
N ALA A 7 0.69 10.58 25.70
CA ALA A 7 0.15 10.84 24.39
C ALA A 7 -1.27 11.40 24.58
N LYS A 8 -1.46 12.68 24.27
CA LYS A 8 -2.78 13.31 24.29
C LYS A 8 -3.48 12.91 23.00
N THR A 9 -4.53 12.10 23.10
CA THR A 9 -5.41 11.84 21.96
C THR A 9 -6.11 13.15 21.60
N VAL A 10 -5.89 13.62 20.38
CA VAL A 10 -6.60 14.80 19.85
C VAL A 10 -7.83 14.27 19.12
N SER A 11 -9.00 14.76 19.52
CA SER A 11 -10.28 14.44 18.87
C SER A 11 -10.78 15.65 18.08
N GLU A 12 -10.69 15.59 16.76
CA GLU A 12 -11.24 16.63 15.87
C GLU A 12 -12.56 16.17 15.23
N LYS A 13 -13.53 17.09 15.17
CA LYS A 13 -14.82 16.89 14.50
C LYS A 13 -14.64 17.08 13.00
N ILE A 14 -15.09 16.12 12.18
CA ILE A 14 -15.05 16.25 10.71
C ILE A 14 -16.29 17.03 10.25
N ILE A 15 -16.12 18.32 9.90
CA ILE A 15 -17.22 19.23 9.47
C ILE A 15 -17.18 19.50 7.94
N SER A 16 -16.40 18.72 7.19
CA SER A 16 -16.07 18.86 5.76
C SER A 16 -14.86 19.78 5.45
N HIS A 17 -14.15 19.42 4.37
CA HIS A 17 -12.89 19.98 3.85
C HIS A 17 -11.58 19.54 4.52
N THR A 18 -11.31 18.22 4.45
CA THR A 18 -10.15 17.52 3.84
C THR A 18 -8.73 18.14 3.81
N SER A 19 -8.39 19.23 4.50
CA SER A 19 -6.99 19.70 4.57
C SER A 19 -6.18 19.03 5.67
N SER A 20 -6.80 18.73 6.82
CA SER A 20 -6.12 18.13 7.98
C SER A 20 -5.57 16.73 7.72
N LEU A 21 -6.16 16.00 6.76
CA LEU A 21 -5.73 14.66 6.37
C LEU A 21 -4.81 14.63 5.16
N ASN A 22 -4.52 15.77 4.52
CA ASN A 22 -3.68 15.81 3.32
C ASN A 22 -2.28 15.25 3.59
N GLU A 23 -1.66 15.63 4.71
CA GLU A 23 -0.35 15.10 5.10
C GLU A 23 -0.39 13.59 5.39
N THR A 24 -1.48 13.10 5.99
CA THR A 24 -1.68 11.67 6.21
C THR A 24 -1.84 10.94 4.88
N CYS A 25 -2.62 11.49 3.95
CA CYS A 25 -2.80 10.91 2.62
C CYS A 25 -1.47 10.90 1.86
N LYS A 26 -0.71 12.01 1.89
CA LYS A 26 0.60 12.10 1.25
C LYS A 26 1.54 11.00 1.75
N LYS A 27 1.73 10.89 3.06
CA LYS A 27 2.56 9.83 3.68
C LYS A 27 2.05 8.43 3.36
N TYR A 28 0.73 8.23 3.36
CA TYR A 28 0.14 6.95 2.99
C TYR A 28 0.46 6.58 1.53
N ASN A 29 0.36 7.53 0.59
CA ASN A 29 0.69 7.30 -0.81
C ASN A 29 2.20 7.05 -1.03
N GLU A 30 3.08 7.70 -0.26
CA GLU A 30 4.52 7.41 -0.25
C GLU A 30 4.79 5.95 0.18
N VAL A 31 4.12 5.47 1.24
CA VAL A 31 4.22 4.08 1.69
C VAL A 31 3.67 3.09 0.67
N VAL A 32 2.53 3.39 0.02
CA VAL A 32 2.01 2.54 -1.06
C VAL A 32 3.02 2.46 -2.21
N THR A 33 3.66 3.56 -2.57
CA THR A 33 4.69 3.59 -3.62
C THR A 33 5.87 2.70 -3.25
N TYR A 34 6.33 2.79 -2.00
CA TYR A 34 7.42 1.95 -1.48
C TYR A 34 7.07 0.47 -1.56
N PHE A 35 5.88 0.06 -1.08
CA PHE A 35 5.47 -1.34 -1.17
C PHE A 35 5.26 -1.81 -2.61
N LEU A 36 4.79 -0.94 -3.50
CA LEU A 36 4.68 -1.27 -4.92
C LEU A 36 6.07 -1.57 -5.50
N GLN A 37 7.10 -0.77 -5.18
CA GLN A 37 8.48 -1.03 -5.60
C GLN A 37 9.01 -2.36 -5.05
N VAL A 38 8.78 -2.66 -3.77
CA VAL A 38 9.13 -3.95 -3.17
C VAL A 38 8.46 -5.11 -3.92
N ILE A 39 7.17 -5.00 -4.20
CA ILE A 39 6.42 -6.02 -4.93
C ILE A 39 6.99 -6.21 -6.35
N PHE A 40 7.24 -5.13 -7.10
CA PHE A 40 7.84 -5.21 -8.43
C PHE A 40 9.24 -5.84 -8.44
N GLN A 41 9.98 -5.71 -7.34
CA GLN A 41 11.33 -6.26 -7.20
C GLN A 41 11.33 -7.75 -6.81
N GLU A 42 10.34 -8.19 -6.02
CA GLU A 42 10.37 -9.51 -5.38
C GLU A 42 9.35 -10.51 -5.93
N PHE A 43 8.27 -10.05 -6.55
CA PHE A 43 7.20 -10.92 -7.01
C PHE A 43 7.46 -11.34 -8.44
N GLU A 44 7.30 -12.63 -8.69
CA GLU A 44 7.47 -13.21 -10.03
C GLU A 44 6.18 -13.08 -10.84
N LEU A 45 6.32 -12.82 -12.14
CA LEU A 45 5.17 -12.65 -13.05
C LEU A 45 4.36 -13.93 -13.24
N ASP A 46 4.99 -15.10 -13.13
CA ASP A 46 4.31 -16.37 -13.36
C ASP A 46 3.57 -16.87 -12.10
N ASN A 47 3.90 -16.33 -10.93
CA ASN A 47 3.27 -16.71 -9.68
C ASN A 47 1.99 -15.92 -9.43
N ASP A 48 0.92 -16.64 -9.10
CA ASP A 48 -0.32 -16.04 -8.63
C ASP A 48 -0.38 -16.10 -7.11
N TYR A 49 -0.30 -14.92 -6.47
CA TYR A 49 -0.33 -14.79 -5.02
C TYR A 49 -1.75 -14.45 -4.57
N SER A 50 -2.25 -15.11 -3.52
CA SER A 50 -3.43 -14.57 -2.83
C SER A 50 -3.08 -13.27 -2.11
N LEU A 51 -4.09 -12.44 -1.81
CA LEU A 51 -3.90 -11.20 -1.06
C LEU A 51 -3.22 -11.45 0.31
N ASN A 52 -3.58 -12.54 0.99
CA ASN A 52 -3.02 -12.89 2.29
C ASN A 52 -1.55 -13.30 2.20
N GLU A 53 -1.17 -14.07 1.17
CA GLU A 53 0.21 -14.45 0.92
C GLU A 53 1.06 -13.22 0.59
N ALA A 54 0.57 -12.39 -0.34
CA ALA A 54 1.24 -11.16 -0.72
C ALA A 54 1.49 -10.26 0.51
N GLN A 55 0.46 -10.07 1.34
CA GLN A 55 0.57 -9.30 2.57
C GLN A 55 1.64 -9.89 3.52
N GLY A 56 1.61 -11.20 3.76
CA GLY A 56 2.55 -11.88 4.66
C GLY A 56 4.00 -11.87 4.15
N ILE A 57 4.20 -11.97 2.84
CA ILE A 57 5.51 -11.86 2.20
C ILE A 57 6.06 -10.44 2.39
N VAL A 58 5.30 -9.42 1.97
CA VAL A 58 5.76 -8.03 2.06
C VAL A 58 5.96 -7.60 3.52
N GLU A 59 5.07 -7.97 4.45
CA GLU A 59 5.27 -7.66 5.87
C GLU A 59 6.59 -8.24 6.42
N ARG A 60 6.96 -9.46 6.01
CA ARG A 60 8.23 -10.09 6.42
C ARG A 60 9.45 -9.44 5.77
N LEU A 61 9.30 -8.97 4.54
CA LEU A 61 10.36 -8.30 3.79
C LEU A 61 10.74 -6.94 4.39
N VAL A 62 9.77 -6.21 4.96
CA VAL A 62 9.95 -4.80 5.35
C VAL A 62 9.90 -4.54 6.86
N ASN A 63 9.11 -5.31 7.63
CA ASN A 63 8.80 -4.94 9.00
C ASN A 63 9.71 -5.64 10.00
N ARG A 64 10.54 -4.86 10.69
CA ARG A 64 11.37 -5.35 11.80
C ARG A 64 10.52 -5.71 13.01
N THR A 65 10.68 -6.93 13.52
CA THR A 65 10.04 -7.40 14.76
C THR A 65 11.00 -8.27 15.56
N ALA A 66 10.65 -8.62 16.80
CA ALA A 66 11.45 -9.56 17.60
C ALA A 66 11.65 -10.93 16.90
N LYS A 67 10.68 -11.38 16.09
CA LYS A 67 10.75 -12.62 15.32
C LYS A 67 11.31 -12.43 13.90
N ASN A 68 11.53 -11.19 13.47
CA ASN A 68 12.07 -10.81 12.17
C ASN A 68 13.05 -9.64 12.36
N PRO A 69 14.23 -9.89 12.97
CA PRO A 69 15.11 -8.81 13.42
C PRO A 69 15.82 -8.09 12.27
N ASN A 70 16.00 -8.76 11.13
CA ASN A 70 16.77 -8.29 9.97
C ASN A 70 15.94 -8.45 8.68
N PRO A 71 14.88 -7.66 8.47
CA PRO A 71 14.15 -7.64 7.20
C PRO A 71 15.08 -7.21 6.05
N LYS A 72 14.83 -7.73 4.84
CA LYS A 72 15.61 -7.39 3.63
C LYS A 72 15.59 -5.89 3.34
N TYR A 73 14.42 -5.27 3.54
CA TYR A 73 14.17 -3.85 3.35
C TYR A 73 14.09 -3.16 4.72
N PHE A 74 15.22 -3.09 5.41
CA PHE A 74 15.32 -2.55 6.77
C PHE A 74 15.10 -1.03 6.83
N ASP A 75 15.35 -0.35 5.71
CA ASP A 75 15.15 1.08 5.51
C ASP A 75 13.67 1.51 5.67
N TYR A 76 12.71 0.60 5.48
CA TYR A 76 11.29 0.89 5.70
C TYR A 76 11.01 1.50 7.07
N ASN A 77 11.59 0.94 8.13
CA ASN A 77 11.38 1.41 9.50
C ASN A 77 12.04 2.77 9.77
N GLU A 78 13.06 3.14 9.00
CA GLU A 78 13.74 4.44 9.07
C GLU A 78 13.00 5.51 8.27
N LEU A 79 12.52 5.16 7.07
CA LEU A 79 11.74 6.03 6.19
C LEU A 79 10.34 6.32 6.76
N PHE A 80 9.71 5.32 7.40
CA PHE A 80 8.34 5.42 7.91
C PHE A 80 8.27 5.07 9.41
N PRO A 81 8.88 5.89 10.28
CA PRO A 81 8.94 5.60 11.71
C PRO A 81 7.54 5.62 12.31
N LYS A 82 7.24 4.59 13.13
CA LYS A 82 5.96 4.43 13.84
C LYS A 82 4.72 4.38 12.91
N PHE A 83 4.88 3.91 11.67
CA PHE A 83 3.74 3.76 10.77
C PHE A 83 2.72 2.74 11.31
N PRO A 84 1.42 3.10 11.45
CA PRO A 84 0.41 2.21 12.02
C PRO A 84 0.27 0.89 11.25
N SER A 85 0.11 -0.22 11.98
CA SER A 85 0.01 -1.56 11.39
C SER A 85 -1.18 -1.74 10.44
N TYR A 86 -2.34 -1.15 10.77
CA TYR A 86 -3.53 -1.18 9.93
C TYR A 86 -3.32 -0.43 8.61
N PHE A 87 -2.71 0.75 8.66
CA PHE A 87 -2.35 1.49 7.46
C PHE A 87 -1.30 0.74 6.65
N ARG A 88 -0.35 0.07 7.30
CA ARG A 88 0.66 -0.76 6.61
C ARG A 88 -0.01 -1.85 5.78
N ARG A 89 -0.91 -2.62 6.39
CA ARG A 89 -1.66 -3.68 5.69
C ARG A 89 -2.53 -3.14 4.56
N ALA A 90 -3.24 -2.04 4.81
CA ALA A 90 -4.04 -1.39 3.78
C ALA A 90 -3.16 -0.93 2.61
N ALA A 91 -1.98 -0.36 2.88
CA ALA A 91 -1.05 0.09 1.86
C ALA A 91 -0.46 -1.07 1.05
N ILE A 92 -0.09 -2.18 1.70
CA ILE A 92 0.36 -3.40 1.02
C ILE A 92 -0.73 -3.93 0.09
N ASN A 93 -1.98 -4.01 0.57
CA ASN A 93 -3.10 -4.47 -0.24
C ASN A 93 -3.37 -3.56 -1.44
N SER A 94 -3.26 -2.24 -1.24
CA SER A 94 -3.39 -1.27 -2.33
C SER A 94 -2.29 -1.44 -3.38
N ALA A 95 -1.04 -1.58 -2.95
CA ALA A 95 0.11 -1.83 -3.83
C ALA A 95 -0.05 -3.15 -4.58
N TYR A 96 -0.46 -4.22 -3.88
CA TYR A 96 -0.67 -5.53 -4.49
C TYR A 96 -1.78 -5.50 -5.55
N GLY A 97 -2.90 -4.83 -5.29
CA GLY A 97 -3.98 -4.68 -6.26
C GLY A 97 -3.53 -3.99 -7.55
N LYS A 98 -2.66 -2.96 -7.43
CA LYS A 98 -2.08 -2.27 -8.59
C LYS A 98 -1.14 -3.18 -9.40
N TRP A 99 -0.25 -3.90 -8.72
CA TRP A 99 0.63 -4.86 -9.37
C TRP A 99 -0.15 -5.99 -10.04
N SER A 100 -1.14 -6.57 -9.35
CA SER A 100 -1.98 -7.66 -9.87
C SER A 100 -2.77 -7.25 -11.12
N SER A 101 -3.32 -6.02 -11.12
CA SER A 101 -3.99 -5.44 -12.29
C SER A 101 -3.02 -5.26 -13.46
N TRP A 102 -1.85 -4.65 -13.21
CA TRP A 102 -0.82 -4.50 -14.23
C TRP A 102 -0.34 -5.84 -14.78
N ARG A 103 -0.04 -6.81 -13.90
CA ARG A 103 0.42 -8.16 -14.25
C ARG A 103 -0.57 -8.86 -15.18
N SER A 104 -1.85 -8.89 -14.82
CA SER A 104 -2.88 -9.51 -15.64
C SER A 104 -2.96 -8.89 -17.04
N ASN A 105 -2.90 -7.56 -17.12
CA ASN A 105 -2.87 -6.85 -18.39
C ASN A 105 -1.61 -7.15 -19.20
N TYR A 106 -0.46 -7.26 -18.53
CA TYR A 106 0.83 -7.55 -19.17
C TYR A 106 0.84 -8.96 -19.76
N LEU A 107 0.39 -9.96 -19.00
CA LEU A 107 0.31 -11.35 -19.45
C LEU A 107 -0.65 -11.51 -20.64
N ASN A 108 -1.80 -10.82 -20.61
CA ASN A 108 -2.72 -10.80 -21.75
C ASN A 108 -2.08 -10.16 -22.99
N TRP A 109 -1.38 -9.02 -22.81
CA TRP A 109 -0.67 -8.36 -23.89
C TRP A 109 0.44 -9.25 -24.49
N GLU A 110 1.22 -9.96 -23.67
CA GLU A 110 2.28 -10.86 -24.13
C GLU A 110 1.70 -12.06 -24.89
N LYS A 111 0.56 -12.59 -24.43
CA LYS A 111 -0.16 -13.66 -25.13
C LYS A 111 -0.63 -13.20 -26.51
N GLU A 112 -1.32 -12.07 -26.59
CA GLU A 112 -1.79 -11.51 -27.87
C GLU A 112 -0.61 -11.19 -28.82
N ARG A 113 0.50 -10.68 -28.27
CA ARG A 113 1.73 -10.42 -29.02
C ARG A 113 2.29 -11.70 -29.61
N SER A 114 2.40 -12.76 -28.82
CA SER A 114 2.90 -14.06 -29.25
C SER A 114 2.02 -14.65 -30.35
N GLU A 115 0.69 -14.65 -30.16
CA GLU A 115 -0.27 -15.12 -31.17
C GLU A 115 -0.17 -14.33 -32.48
N ALA A 116 0.05 -13.01 -32.43
CA ALA A 116 0.23 -12.21 -33.62
C ALA A 116 1.52 -12.57 -34.37
N ILE A 117 2.62 -12.81 -33.65
CA ILE A 117 3.90 -13.24 -34.22
C ILE A 117 3.74 -14.60 -34.91
N ASP A 118 3.12 -15.57 -34.23
CA ASP A 118 2.91 -16.92 -34.76
C ASP A 118 2.05 -16.91 -36.03
N ASN A 119 1.03 -16.05 -36.05
CA ASN A 119 0.16 -15.85 -37.21
C ASN A 119 0.73 -14.91 -38.28
N LYS A 120 1.99 -14.46 -38.14
CA LYS A 120 2.67 -13.49 -39.02
C LYS A 120 1.89 -12.18 -39.23
N LYS A 121 1.10 -11.78 -38.22
CA LYS A 121 0.33 -10.53 -38.20
C LYS A 121 1.15 -9.41 -37.58
N LYS A 122 0.96 -8.19 -38.08
CA LYS A 122 1.54 -6.99 -37.46
C LYS A 122 0.86 -6.74 -36.11
N PHE A 123 1.63 -6.69 -35.04
CA PHE A 123 1.16 -6.32 -33.70
C PHE A 123 1.51 -4.87 -33.38
N THR A 124 0.52 -4.06 -32.99
CA THR A 124 0.68 -2.60 -32.79
C THR A 124 0.28 -2.12 -31.39
N LYS A 125 -0.30 -2.99 -30.56
CA LYS A 125 -0.69 -2.64 -29.19
C LYS A 125 0.55 -2.42 -28.33
N LYS A 126 0.54 -1.35 -27.54
CA LYS A 126 1.63 -1.03 -26.59
C LYS A 126 1.50 -1.86 -25.33
N ALA A 127 2.65 -2.22 -24.73
CA ALA A 127 2.68 -2.90 -23.45
C ALA A 127 2.09 -2.01 -22.34
N PRO A 128 1.35 -2.59 -21.38
CA PRO A 128 0.88 -1.84 -20.22
C PRO A 128 2.07 -1.38 -19.37
N THR A 129 2.03 -0.12 -18.96
CA THR A 129 3.09 0.49 -18.13
C THR A 129 2.66 0.48 -16.66
N PRO A 130 3.53 0.08 -15.71
CA PRO A 130 3.28 0.23 -14.29
C PRO A 130 2.98 1.68 -13.89
N GLN A 131 1.96 1.90 -13.08
CA GLN A 131 1.64 3.23 -12.54
C GLN A 131 2.02 3.32 -11.06
N PHE A 132 3.02 4.16 -10.77
CA PHE A 132 3.49 4.45 -9.41
C PHE A 132 2.92 5.75 -8.82
N LYS A 133 2.13 6.49 -9.59
CA LYS A 133 1.42 7.68 -9.11
C LYS A 133 -0.01 7.30 -8.76
N HIS A 134 -0.35 7.42 -7.48
CA HIS A 134 -1.67 7.14 -6.95
C HIS A 134 -2.10 8.19 -5.94
N ASN A 135 -3.41 8.25 -5.73
CA ASN A 135 -4.08 9.12 -4.76
C ASN A 135 -5.05 8.27 -3.93
N ASP A 136 -4.48 7.28 -3.25
CA ASP A 136 -5.20 6.39 -2.37
C ASP A 136 -5.48 7.09 -1.03
N PHE A 137 -6.64 6.79 -0.45
CA PHE A 137 -7.02 7.28 0.86
C PHE A 137 -6.82 6.19 1.91
N PRO A 138 -6.19 6.48 3.07
CA PRO A 138 -6.01 5.49 4.12
C PRO A 138 -7.35 5.01 4.68
N VAL A 139 -7.46 3.71 4.98
CA VAL A 139 -8.66 3.12 5.57
C VAL A 139 -8.70 3.37 7.07
N PHE A 140 -9.71 4.10 7.54
CA PHE A 140 -9.94 4.33 8.96
C PHE A 140 -10.87 3.26 9.53
N TYR A 141 -10.40 2.48 10.51
CA TYR A 141 -11.20 1.44 11.15
C TYR A 141 -12.11 1.99 12.26
N LYS A 142 -13.41 1.67 12.20
CA LYS A 142 -14.41 2.07 13.20
C LYS A 142 -14.02 1.57 14.60
N GLY A 143 -14.17 2.41 15.62
CA GLY A 143 -13.86 2.10 17.03
C GLY A 143 -12.39 2.31 17.40
N ASN A 144 -11.47 1.94 16.50
CA ASN A 144 -10.03 2.14 16.70
C ASN A 144 -9.58 3.54 16.30
N MET A 145 -9.96 3.99 15.10
CA MET A 145 -9.45 5.23 14.49
C MET A 145 -10.48 6.34 14.45
N PHE A 146 -11.77 6.02 14.53
CA PHE A 146 -12.82 7.02 14.64
C PHE A 146 -14.01 6.51 15.45
N ASN A 147 -14.70 7.45 16.09
CA ASN A 147 -16.00 7.23 16.72
C ASN A 147 -17.06 8.04 15.97
N GLN A 148 -18.23 7.45 15.78
CA GLN A 148 -19.41 8.16 15.29
C GLN A 148 -20.05 8.91 16.47
N THR A 149 -20.33 10.19 16.28
CA THR A 149 -20.98 11.09 17.23
C THR A 149 -22.35 11.51 16.67
N SER A 150 -23.18 12.18 17.48
CA SER A 150 -24.49 12.69 17.03
C SER A 150 -24.37 13.62 15.81
N ASP A 151 -23.24 14.30 15.66
CA ASP A 151 -23.05 15.38 14.69
C ASP A 151 -21.98 15.07 13.63
N GLY A 152 -21.57 13.81 13.47
CA GLY A 152 -20.53 13.40 12.51
C GLY A 152 -19.52 12.41 13.09
N TYR A 153 -18.25 12.56 12.73
CA TYR A 153 -17.18 11.64 13.14
C TYR A 153 -16.07 12.36 13.91
N ALA A 154 -15.55 11.71 14.94
CA ALA A 154 -14.37 12.14 15.69
C ALA A 154 -13.22 11.16 15.43
N ILE A 155 -12.11 11.64 14.88
CA ILE A 155 -10.91 10.83 14.63
C ILE A 155 -10.09 10.74 15.93
N LYS A 156 -9.58 9.56 16.24
CA LYS A 156 -8.56 9.36 17.28
C LYS A 156 -7.20 9.43 16.60
N VAL A 157 -6.50 10.56 16.74
CA VAL A 157 -5.11 10.74 16.27
C VAL A 157 -4.15 10.55 17.44
#